data_AF-A0A3C0VZ27-F1
#
_entry.id   AF-A0A3C0VZ27-F1
#
_cell.length_a   1.000
_cell.length_b   1.000
_cell.length_c   1.000
_cell.angle_alpha   90.00
_cell.angle_beta   90.00
_cell.angle_gamma   90.00
#
_symmetry.space_group_name_H-M   'P 1'
#
loop_
_entity.id
_entity.type
_entity.pdbx_description
1 polymer ?
#
loop_
_entity_poly.entity_id
_entity_poly.type
_entity_poly.pdbx_seq_one_letter_code
_entity_poly.pdbx_strand_id
1 'polypeptide(L)'
;MLGKNPDGTENLDYEGLLEVDNLIDYMLVIFYGGNYDAPVSAWGQNFGPNNWYGLRHRKKRDGFRFFVWDAEHTFRDVREDRTGPFPAGNHYSSSNPQWIWQQCLDNEEFRVRVGDRIQKHFYNGGVLTPEKVLELFQERIDEIEMSVVCESARWGDSGYTPSGGRASTERRPRTRDDDWAREINRLVNDYFPTRSEIVLSQLYRHGVISDVTAPAYQLTSDKSQVEVEAENGELFVTTDGTDPRQIGGKPTPSARRIESGKTSLPAGKPIQARAFHKGEWSAMVTISE
;
A
#
# COMPACT_ATOMS: atom_id res chain seq x y z
N MET A 1 -6.32 -14.60 13.90
CA MET A 1 -7.30 -14.37 12.80
C MET A 1 -7.01 -15.15 11.52
N LEU A 2 -5.86 -15.83 11.39
CA LEU A 2 -5.48 -16.48 10.12
C LEU A 2 -5.88 -17.95 10.01
N GLY A 3 -6.49 -18.52 11.06
CA GLY A 3 -6.73 -19.97 11.11
C GLY A 3 -5.44 -20.80 11.13
N LYS A 4 -4.40 -20.29 11.81
CA LYS A 4 -3.03 -20.84 11.84
C LYS A 4 -2.50 -20.99 13.27
N ASN A 5 -1.56 -21.91 13.45
CA ASN A 5 -0.76 -22.07 14.66
C ASN A 5 0.29 -20.95 14.80
N PRO A 6 0.96 -20.81 15.96
CA PRO A 6 2.04 -19.83 16.16
C PRO A 6 3.21 -19.98 15.19
N ASP A 7 3.46 -21.17 14.65
CA ASP A 7 4.50 -21.44 13.64
C ASP A 7 4.04 -21.17 12.19
N GLY A 8 2.79 -20.73 12.01
CA GLY A 8 2.19 -20.44 10.71
C GLY A 8 1.58 -21.63 9.97
N THR A 9 1.67 -22.84 10.51
CA THR A 9 0.98 -24.02 9.94
C THR A 9 -0.53 -23.87 10.07
N GLU A 10 -1.29 -24.46 9.15
CA GLU A 10 -2.75 -24.40 9.22
C GLU A 10 -3.29 -25.09 10.48
N ASN A 11 -4.26 -24.45 11.13
CA ASN A 11 -4.98 -25.01 12.26
C ASN A 11 -6.47 -25.09 11.93
N LEU A 12 -6.96 -26.31 11.66
CA LEU A 12 -8.34 -26.52 11.21
C LEU A 12 -9.40 -26.17 12.27
N ASP A 13 -9.03 -26.13 13.56
CA ASP A 13 -9.92 -25.75 14.66
C ASP A 13 -10.13 -24.23 14.74
N TYR A 14 -9.28 -23.43 14.09
CA TYR A 14 -9.40 -21.98 14.03
C TYR A 14 -9.96 -21.50 12.70
N GLU A 15 -10.79 -20.47 12.72
CA GLU A 15 -11.27 -19.85 11.48
C GLU A 15 -10.21 -18.95 10.82
N GLY A 16 -10.10 -19.08 9.49
CA GLY A 16 -9.43 -18.09 8.64
C GLY A 16 -10.35 -16.89 8.42
N LEU A 17 -10.12 -15.83 9.19
CA LEU A 17 -10.96 -14.63 9.25
C LEU A 17 -10.33 -13.44 8.53
N LEU A 18 -9.03 -13.42 8.28
CA LEU A 18 -8.36 -12.24 7.72
C LEU A 18 -7.47 -12.63 6.55
N GLU A 19 -7.68 -11.99 5.41
CA GLU A 19 -6.70 -11.95 4.32
C GLU A 19 -5.74 -10.78 4.60
N VAL A 20 -4.51 -11.10 5.02
CA VAL A 20 -3.57 -10.12 5.57
C VAL A 20 -3.04 -9.18 4.50
N ASP A 21 -2.69 -9.72 3.33
CA ASP A 21 -2.11 -8.91 2.27
C ASP A 21 -3.10 -7.88 1.76
N ASN A 22 -4.37 -8.27 1.60
CA ASN A 22 -5.44 -7.37 1.22
C ASN A 22 -5.72 -6.32 2.28
N LEU A 23 -5.71 -6.64 3.58
CA LEU A 23 -5.83 -5.62 4.62
C LEU A 23 -4.68 -4.59 4.50
N ILE A 24 -3.44 -5.07 4.38
CA ILE A 24 -2.28 -4.18 4.29
C ILE A 24 -2.38 -3.30 3.04
N ASP A 25 -2.62 -3.90 1.87
CA ASP A 25 -2.74 -3.17 0.62
C ASP A 25 -3.91 -2.18 0.63
N TYR A 26 -5.06 -2.59 1.17
CA TYR A 26 -6.20 -1.71 1.37
C TYR A 26 -5.79 -0.48 2.18
N MET A 27 -5.10 -0.68 3.31
CA MET A 27 -4.64 0.43 4.14
C MET A 27 -3.60 1.30 3.43
N LEU A 28 -2.64 0.71 2.69
CA LEU A 28 -1.67 1.48 1.92
C LEU A 28 -2.33 2.37 0.87
N VAL A 29 -3.40 1.92 0.21
CA VAL A 29 -4.18 2.75 -0.73
C VAL A 29 -4.87 3.90 -0.01
N ILE A 30 -5.49 3.64 1.15
CA ILE A 30 -6.13 4.67 1.97
C ILE A 30 -5.12 5.72 2.43
N PHE A 31 -3.96 5.28 2.89
CA PHE A 31 -2.87 6.15 3.33
C PHE A 31 -2.30 6.93 2.15
N TYR A 32 -2.01 6.30 1.01
CA TYR A 32 -1.51 6.99 -0.17
C TYR A 32 -2.47 8.07 -0.67
N GLY A 33 -3.75 7.74 -0.80
CA GLY A 33 -4.78 8.69 -1.20
C GLY A 33 -5.05 9.79 -0.17
N GLY A 34 -4.60 9.62 1.08
CA GLY A 34 -5.01 10.52 2.17
C GLY A 34 -6.53 10.52 2.31
N ASN A 35 -7.17 9.36 2.12
CA ASN A 35 -8.61 9.28 2.11
C ASN A 35 -9.15 9.49 3.54
N TYR A 36 -9.71 10.66 3.79
CA TYR A 36 -10.23 11.01 5.11
C TYR A 36 -11.69 10.60 5.31
N ASP A 37 -12.30 9.90 4.36
CA ASP A 37 -13.67 9.39 4.47
C ASP A 37 -13.80 7.87 4.35
N ALA A 38 -12.68 7.12 4.29
CA ALA A 38 -12.68 5.65 4.34
C ALA A 38 -11.37 5.11 4.98
N PRO A 39 -11.39 3.92 5.64
CA PRO A 39 -12.56 3.25 6.19
C PRO A 39 -13.14 3.99 7.40
N VAL A 40 -12.52 5.10 7.81
CA VAL A 40 -12.90 5.92 8.97
C VAL A 40 -13.11 7.35 8.50
N SER A 41 -14.25 7.92 8.85
CA SER A 41 -14.61 9.29 8.47
C SER A 41 -14.04 10.32 9.44
N ALA A 42 -13.23 11.25 8.92
CA ALA A 42 -12.74 12.40 9.65
C ALA A 42 -13.85 13.42 9.96
N TRP A 43 -14.93 13.45 9.17
CA TRP A 43 -16.11 14.28 9.44
C TRP A 43 -16.79 13.91 10.75
N GLY A 44 -16.79 12.61 11.07
CA GLY A 44 -17.24 12.08 12.36
C GLY A 44 -16.15 12.11 13.45
N GLN A 45 -15.15 12.99 13.34
CA GLN A 45 -14.01 13.10 14.24
C GLN A 45 -13.25 11.76 14.43
N ASN A 46 -13.25 10.92 13.40
CA ASN A 46 -12.66 9.58 13.41
C ASN A 46 -13.30 8.58 14.41
N PHE A 47 -14.55 8.80 14.83
CA PHE A 47 -15.29 7.86 15.70
C PHE A 47 -16.14 6.84 14.93
N GLY A 48 -16.40 7.07 13.64
CA GLY A 48 -17.28 6.24 12.83
C GLY A 48 -16.57 5.59 11.64
N PRO A 49 -16.89 4.33 11.31
CA PRO A 49 -16.49 3.75 10.03
C PRO A 49 -17.30 4.36 8.87
N ASN A 50 -16.73 4.39 7.67
CA ASN A 50 -17.41 4.85 6.46
C ASN A 50 -16.80 4.26 5.17
N ASN A 51 -17.59 4.17 4.10
CA ASN A 51 -17.12 3.93 2.72
C ASN A 51 -16.18 2.71 2.52
N TRP A 52 -16.52 1.56 3.10
CA TRP A 52 -15.83 0.29 2.86
C TRP A 52 -16.79 -0.90 2.90
N TYR A 53 -16.41 -1.99 2.23
CA TYR A 53 -17.09 -3.28 2.32
C TYR A 53 -16.13 -4.39 2.71
N GLY A 54 -16.62 -5.38 3.47
CA GLY A 54 -15.91 -6.61 3.80
C GLY A 54 -16.64 -7.83 3.23
N LEU A 55 -15.93 -8.66 2.47
CA LEU A 55 -16.47 -9.90 1.93
C LEU A 55 -15.58 -11.07 2.31
N ARG A 56 -16.19 -12.19 2.70
CA ARG A 56 -15.50 -13.47 2.92
C ARG A 56 -16.26 -14.57 2.22
N HIS A 57 -15.52 -15.49 1.60
CA HIS A 57 -16.13 -16.66 1.00
C HIS A 57 -16.54 -17.67 2.09
N ARG A 58 -17.84 -17.91 2.27
CA ARG A 58 -18.39 -18.72 3.38
C ARG A 58 -17.85 -20.16 3.45
N LYS A 59 -17.45 -20.74 2.33
CA LYS A 59 -16.95 -22.13 2.24
C LYS A 59 -15.42 -22.23 2.14
N LYS A 60 -14.69 -21.11 2.16
CA LYS A 60 -13.22 -21.08 2.09
C LYS A 60 -12.66 -20.48 3.38
N ARG A 61 -11.38 -20.73 3.63
CA ARG A 61 -10.64 -20.27 4.81
C ARG A 61 -9.67 -19.11 4.47
N ASP A 62 -9.96 -18.39 3.39
CA ASP A 62 -9.15 -17.30 2.84
C ASP A 62 -9.34 -15.96 3.55
N GLY A 63 -10.28 -15.87 4.49
CA GLY A 63 -10.50 -14.67 5.31
C GLY A 63 -11.34 -13.59 4.65
N PHE A 64 -11.63 -12.54 5.42
CA PHE A 64 -12.26 -11.31 4.91
C PHE A 64 -11.27 -10.53 4.05
N ARG A 65 -11.80 -10.03 2.93
CA ARG A 65 -11.17 -9.02 2.08
C ARG A 65 -11.99 -7.73 2.14
N PHE A 66 -11.29 -6.62 2.09
CA PHE A 66 -11.82 -5.28 2.17
C PHE A 66 -11.72 -4.57 0.83
N PHE A 67 -12.75 -3.78 0.54
CA PHE A 67 -12.92 -3.06 -0.71
C PHE A 67 -13.22 -1.61 -0.40
N VAL A 68 -12.54 -0.71 -1.09
CA VAL A 68 -12.79 0.72 -1.00
C VAL A 68 -14.09 1.01 -1.73
N TRP A 69 -14.94 1.82 -1.12
CA TRP A 69 -16.13 2.41 -1.73
C TRP A 69 -15.98 3.93 -1.67
N ASP A 70 -16.65 4.67 -2.56
CA ASP A 70 -16.82 6.14 -2.50
C ASP A 70 -15.58 6.89 -1.96
N ALA A 71 -14.51 6.80 -2.76
CA ALA A 71 -13.20 7.36 -2.44
C ALA A 71 -12.89 8.56 -3.32
N GLU A 72 -13.78 9.55 -3.31
CA GLU A 72 -13.61 10.87 -3.94
C GLU A 72 -12.98 11.89 -2.97
N HIS A 73 -12.86 11.53 -1.69
CA HIS A 73 -12.19 12.31 -0.64
C HIS A 73 -10.69 11.96 -0.50
N THR A 74 -10.03 11.70 -1.63
CA THR A 74 -8.59 11.41 -1.75
C THR A 74 -7.89 12.48 -2.59
N PHE A 75 -6.57 12.49 -2.53
CA PHE A 75 -5.66 13.34 -3.29
C PHE A 75 -5.79 14.84 -3.01
N ARG A 76 -6.34 15.23 -1.85
CA ARG A 76 -6.56 16.65 -1.52
C ARG A 76 -5.32 17.28 -0.89
N ASP A 77 -5.13 17.08 0.40
CA ASP A 77 -3.93 17.53 1.13
C ASP A 77 -2.82 16.48 1.01
N VAL A 78 -1.70 16.88 0.41
CA VAL A 78 -0.51 16.02 0.25
C VAL A 78 0.09 15.58 1.59
N ARG A 79 -0.23 16.27 2.69
CA ARG A 79 0.23 15.96 4.05
C ARG A 79 -0.79 15.21 4.90
N GLU A 80 -2.00 14.93 4.37
CA GLU A 80 -3.05 14.23 5.12
C GLU A 80 -2.51 12.92 5.71
N ASP A 81 -2.73 12.71 7.01
CA ASP A 81 -2.26 11.53 7.74
C ASP A 81 -3.44 10.70 8.21
N ARG A 82 -3.61 9.55 7.58
CA ARG A 82 -4.69 8.59 7.87
C ARG A 82 -4.19 7.33 8.55
N THR A 83 -2.94 7.32 9.03
CA THR A 83 -2.33 6.14 9.65
C THR A 83 -2.88 5.84 11.05
N GLY A 84 -3.50 6.83 11.70
CA GLY A 84 -4.12 6.70 13.03
C GLY A 84 -3.11 6.85 14.18
N PRO A 85 -3.40 6.35 15.39
CA PRO A 85 -4.58 5.55 15.73
C PRO A 85 -5.87 6.37 15.82
N PHE A 86 -7.00 5.74 15.47
CA PHE A 86 -8.34 6.30 15.58
C PHE A 86 -9.25 5.42 16.46
N PRO A 87 -10.21 6.02 17.19
CA PRO A 87 -11.10 5.28 18.10
C PRO A 87 -12.20 4.48 17.37
N ALA A 88 -12.49 4.79 16.09
CA ALA A 88 -13.48 4.06 15.30
C ALA A 88 -13.16 2.56 15.24
N GLY A 89 -14.12 1.73 15.67
CA GLY A 89 -14.01 0.27 15.61
C GLY A 89 -13.83 -0.44 16.95
N ASN A 90 -13.69 0.31 18.05
CA ASN A 90 -13.60 -0.27 19.41
C ASN A 90 -14.91 -0.92 19.92
N HIS A 91 -15.93 -1.02 19.06
CA HIS A 91 -17.14 -1.80 19.31
C HIS A 91 -17.44 -2.68 18.11
N TYR A 92 -17.99 -3.88 18.35
CA TYR A 92 -18.27 -4.88 17.32
C TYR A 92 -19.02 -4.32 16.09
N SER A 93 -20.09 -3.55 16.31
CA SER A 93 -20.91 -2.97 15.23
C SER A 93 -20.21 -1.87 14.43
N SER A 94 -19.06 -1.37 14.90
CA SER A 94 -18.26 -0.32 14.26
C SER A 94 -16.91 -0.82 13.74
N SER A 95 -16.61 -2.11 13.94
CA SER A 95 -15.35 -2.74 13.50
C SER A 95 -15.12 -2.48 12.02
N ASN A 96 -13.88 -2.21 11.65
CA ASN A 96 -13.51 -1.76 10.32
C ASN A 96 -12.04 -2.11 10.02
N PRO A 97 -11.59 -2.01 8.76
CA PRO A 97 -10.22 -2.32 8.37
C PRO A 97 -9.16 -1.56 9.17
N GLN A 98 -9.35 -0.26 9.42
CA GLN A 98 -8.40 0.56 10.19
C GLN A 98 -8.28 0.03 11.63
N TRP A 99 -9.38 -0.33 12.28
CA TRP A 99 -9.34 -0.92 13.61
C TRP A 99 -8.53 -2.21 13.62
N ILE A 100 -8.82 -3.13 12.70
CA ILE A 100 -8.12 -4.42 12.59
C ILE A 100 -6.62 -4.20 12.32
N TRP A 101 -6.27 -3.31 11.39
CA TRP A 101 -4.89 -2.89 11.12
C TRP A 101 -4.17 -2.46 12.39
N GLN A 102 -4.76 -1.52 13.15
CA GLN A 102 -4.17 -0.98 14.38
C GLN A 102 -3.94 -2.07 15.42
N GLN A 103 -4.89 -3.00 15.59
CA GLN A 103 -4.72 -4.11 16.53
C GLN A 103 -3.64 -5.10 16.06
N CYS A 104 -3.53 -5.32 14.75
CA CYS A 104 -2.50 -6.19 14.19
C CYS A 104 -1.09 -5.60 14.34
N LEU A 105 -0.93 -4.28 14.50
CA LEU A 105 0.38 -3.66 14.71
C LEU A 105 1.09 -4.15 15.99
N ASP A 106 0.38 -4.72 16.97
CA ASP A 106 1.01 -5.33 18.15
C ASP A 106 1.78 -6.63 17.80
N ASN A 107 1.45 -7.27 16.67
CA ASN A 107 2.08 -8.50 16.22
C ASN A 107 3.32 -8.23 15.34
N GLU A 108 4.48 -8.76 15.73
CA GLU A 108 5.73 -8.56 14.99
C GLU A 108 5.68 -9.10 13.55
N GLU A 109 5.12 -10.29 13.33
CA GLU A 109 5.03 -10.87 11.98
C GLU A 109 4.13 -10.04 11.07
N PHE A 110 3.09 -9.39 11.63
CA PHE A 110 2.30 -8.43 10.88
C PHE A 110 3.11 -7.20 10.49
N ARG A 111 3.88 -6.61 11.41
CA ARG A 111 4.76 -5.46 11.11
C ARG A 111 5.81 -5.80 10.04
N VAL A 112 6.44 -6.97 10.13
CA VAL A 112 7.36 -7.47 9.09
C VAL A 112 6.63 -7.60 7.76
N ARG A 113 5.42 -8.17 7.74
CA ARG A 113 4.64 -8.30 6.51
C ARG A 113 4.26 -6.94 5.92
N VAL A 114 3.93 -5.96 6.75
CA VAL A 114 3.70 -4.57 6.31
C VAL A 114 4.95 -4.02 5.63
N GLY A 115 6.12 -4.17 6.23
CA GLY A 115 7.41 -3.80 5.63
C GLY A 115 7.61 -4.44 4.24
N ASP A 116 7.27 -5.72 4.08
CA ASP A 116 7.38 -6.39 2.78
C ASP A 116 6.40 -5.81 1.73
N ARG A 117 5.16 -5.47 2.12
CA ARG A 117 4.20 -4.84 1.20
C ARG A 117 4.63 -3.41 0.85
N ILE A 118 5.21 -2.68 1.81
CA ILE A 118 5.81 -1.37 1.56
C ILE A 118 6.94 -1.51 0.53
N GLN A 119 7.87 -2.44 0.72
CA GLN A 119 8.97 -2.69 -0.23
C GLN A 119 8.45 -3.01 -1.63
N LYS A 120 7.42 -3.85 -1.72
CA LYS A 120 6.79 -4.22 -3.00
C LYS A 120 6.17 -3.03 -3.73
N HIS A 121 5.48 -2.14 -3.01
CA HIS A 121 4.64 -1.12 -3.63
C HIS A 121 5.32 0.26 -3.75
N PHE A 122 6.27 0.59 -2.87
CA PHE A 122 6.91 1.92 -2.82
C PHE A 122 8.33 1.96 -3.40
N TYR A 123 8.92 0.82 -3.74
CA TYR A 123 10.30 0.73 -4.22
C TYR A 123 10.39 -0.07 -5.52
N ASN A 124 11.53 0.02 -6.21
CA ASN A 124 11.87 -0.80 -7.38
C ASN A 124 10.78 -0.81 -8.48
N GLY A 125 10.15 0.34 -8.74
CA GLY A 125 9.07 0.45 -9.72
C GLY A 125 7.72 -0.09 -9.26
N GLY A 126 7.51 -0.22 -7.95
CA GLY A 126 6.21 -0.55 -7.36
C GLY A 126 5.11 0.46 -7.69
N VAL A 127 3.86 0.03 -7.56
CA VAL A 127 2.69 0.79 -8.03
C VAL A 127 2.47 2.16 -7.33
N LEU A 128 3.05 2.34 -6.15
CA LEU A 128 2.99 3.57 -5.35
C LEU A 128 4.26 4.41 -5.44
N THR A 129 5.17 4.14 -6.39
CA THR A 129 6.23 5.09 -6.73
C THR A 129 5.64 6.29 -7.49
N PRO A 130 6.25 7.47 -7.42
CA PRO A 130 5.76 8.66 -8.13
C PRO A 130 5.55 8.42 -9.63
N GLU A 131 6.48 7.70 -10.27
CA GLU A 131 6.45 7.43 -11.71
C GLU A 131 5.28 6.53 -12.08
N LYS A 132 5.02 5.47 -11.31
CA LYS A 132 3.94 4.51 -11.59
C LYS A 132 2.57 5.06 -11.30
N VAL A 133 2.42 5.88 -10.26
CA VAL A 133 1.15 6.55 -10.01
C VAL A 133 0.86 7.57 -11.10
N LEU A 134 1.86 8.33 -11.55
CA LEU A 134 1.70 9.26 -12.66
C LEU A 134 1.29 8.53 -13.95
N GLU A 135 1.93 7.40 -14.29
CA GLU A 135 1.59 6.56 -15.44
C GLU A 135 0.12 6.11 -15.39
N LEU A 136 -0.31 5.52 -14.26
CA LEU A 136 -1.69 5.05 -14.08
C LEU A 136 -2.72 6.19 -14.11
N PHE A 137 -2.36 7.35 -13.56
CA PHE A 137 -3.23 8.52 -13.56
C PHE A 137 -3.37 9.09 -14.97
N GLN A 138 -2.28 9.13 -15.75
CA GLN A 138 -2.30 9.58 -17.15
C GLN A 138 -3.19 8.68 -18.01
N GLU A 139 -3.14 7.36 -17.82
CA GLU A 139 -4.05 6.44 -18.52
C GLU A 139 -5.53 6.80 -18.30
N ARG A 140 -5.90 7.21 -17.08
CA ARG A 140 -7.27 7.63 -16.75
C ARG A 140 -7.62 9.01 -17.28
N ILE A 141 -6.65 9.93 -17.32
CA ILE A 141 -6.81 11.24 -17.97
C ILE A 141 -7.15 11.04 -19.44
N ASP A 142 -6.32 10.28 -20.16
CA ASP A 142 -6.45 10.05 -21.60
C ASP A 142 -7.78 9.35 -21.93
N GLU A 143 -8.24 8.46 -21.05
CA GLU A 143 -9.53 7.76 -21.21
C GLU A 143 -10.72 8.71 -21.21
N ILE A 144 -10.73 9.76 -20.37
CA ILE A 144 -11.92 10.59 -20.14
C ILE A 144 -11.82 12.03 -20.67
N GLU A 145 -10.64 12.49 -21.10
CA GLU A 145 -10.42 13.90 -21.45
C GLU A 145 -11.49 14.46 -22.41
N MET A 146 -11.78 13.72 -23.48
CA MET A 146 -12.78 14.14 -24.46
C MET A 146 -14.20 14.15 -23.89
N SER A 147 -14.53 13.25 -22.96
CA SER A 147 -15.82 13.24 -22.27
C SER A 147 -15.98 14.45 -21.35
N VAL A 148 -14.89 14.94 -20.73
CA VAL A 148 -14.91 16.13 -19.87
C VAL A 148 -15.30 17.39 -20.64
N VAL A 149 -14.96 17.49 -21.93
CA VAL A 149 -15.43 18.59 -22.80
C VAL A 149 -16.95 18.59 -22.91
N CYS A 150 -17.55 17.43 -23.17
CA CYS A 150 -19.00 17.26 -23.27
C CYS A 150 -19.69 17.51 -21.92
N GLU A 151 -19.13 16.99 -20.82
CA GLU A 151 -19.62 17.25 -19.45
C GLU A 151 -19.61 18.74 -19.11
N SER A 152 -18.52 19.44 -19.46
CA SER A 152 -18.42 20.90 -19.29
C SER A 152 -19.51 21.64 -20.06
N ALA A 153 -19.76 21.27 -21.31
CA ALA A 153 -20.79 21.92 -22.14
C ALA A 153 -22.22 21.62 -21.63
N ARG A 154 -22.49 20.40 -21.16
CA ARG A 154 -23.83 19.98 -20.75
C ARG A 154 -24.19 20.38 -19.32
N TRP A 155 -23.23 20.30 -18.41
CA TRP A 155 -23.43 20.40 -16.96
C TRP A 155 -22.58 21.46 -16.29
N GLY A 156 -21.58 22.03 -16.97
CA GLY A 156 -20.68 23.04 -16.41
C GLY A 156 -21.43 24.24 -15.84
N ASP A 157 -22.51 24.69 -16.49
CA ASP A 157 -23.40 25.78 -16.06
C ASP A 157 -24.72 25.28 -15.43
N SER A 158 -24.73 24.05 -14.91
CA SER A 158 -25.91 23.56 -14.18
C SER A 158 -26.04 24.34 -12.86
N GLY A 159 -26.85 25.40 -12.87
CA GLY A 159 -27.06 26.32 -11.73
C GLY A 159 -27.60 25.70 -10.43
N TYR A 160 -27.78 24.37 -10.38
CA TYR A 160 -28.17 23.60 -9.20
C TYR A 160 -27.01 23.21 -8.27
N THR A 161 -25.77 23.28 -8.75
CA THR A 161 -24.57 23.05 -7.94
C THR A 161 -23.65 24.26 -8.10
N PRO A 162 -23.51 25.13 -7.08
CA PRO A 162 -22.44 26.12 -7.06
C PRO A 162 -21.11 25.42 -7.33
N SER A 163 -20.11 26.16 -7.80
CA SER A 163 -18.80 25.64 -8.21
C SER A 163 -18.12 24.91 -7.03
N GLY A 164 -18.41 23.62 -6.79
CA GLY A 164 -18.01 22.88 -5.57
C GLY A 164 -19.15 22.47 -4.60
N GLY A 165 -20.39 22.37 -5.07
CA GLY A 165 -21.55 21.94 -4.28
C GLY A 165 -22.28 23.09 -3.57
N ARG A 166 -23.35 22.78 -2.80
CA ARG A 166 -24.22 23.80 -2.14
C ARG A 166 -23.46 24.81 -1.26
N ALA A 167 -22.29 24.46 -0.77
CA ALA A 167 -21.48 25.29 0.13
C ALA A 167 -20.56 26.28 -0.61
N SER A 168 -20.37 26.14 -1.93
CA SER A 168 -19.51 27.07 -2.67
C SER A 168 -20.20 28.40 -2.93
N THR A 169 -19.48 29.49 -2.67
CA THR A 169 -19.93 30.86 -2.96
C THR A 169 -19.62 31.27 -4.39
N GLU A 170 -18.79 30.50 -5.10
CA GLU A 170 -18.43 30.76 -6.48
C GLU A 170 -19.56 30.29 -7.41
N ARG A 171 -20.00 31.19 -8.29
CA ARG A 171 -21.04 30.94 -9.29
C ARG A 171 -20.50 31.23 -10.66
N ARG A 172 -19.71 30.29 -11.19
CA ARG A 172 -19.33 30.25 -12.60
C ARG A 172 -19.41 28.82 -13.14
N PRO A 173 -19.55 28.65 -14.47
CA PRO A 173 -19.46 27.35 -15.07
C PRO A 173 -18.14 26.65 -14.76
N ARG A 174 -18.19 25.34 -14.51
CA ARG A 174 -17.00 24.47 -14.42
C ARG A 174 -16.59 24.02 -15.82
N THR A 175 -15.31 24.11 -16.14
CA THR A 175 -14.79 23.77 -17.48
C THR A 175 -13.62 22.81 -17.42
N ARG A 176 -13.37 22.10 -18.53
CA ARG A 176 -12.16 21.28 -18.70
C ARG A 176 -10.91 22.11 -18.42
N ASP A 177 -10.81 23.29 -19.01
CA ASP A 177 -9.58 24.09 -19.06
C ASP A 177 -9.30 24.79 -17.72
N ASP A 178 -10.33 25.39 -17.11
CA ASP A 178 -10.14 26.20 -15.91
C ASP A 178 -10.12 25.36 -14.63
N ASP A 179 -10.80 24.21 -14.61
CA ASP A 179 -11.00 23.41 -13.39
C ASP A 179 -10.34 22.03 -13.47
N TRP A 180 -10.72 21.21 -14.44
CA TRP A 180 -10.24 19.83 -14.52
C TRP A 180 -8.74 19.75 -14.82
N ALA A 181 -8.27 20.48 -15.85
CA ALA A 181 -6.86 20.55 -16.20
C ALA A 181 -6.02 21.19 -15.09
N ARG A 182 -6.57 22.18 -14.36
CA ARG A 182 -5.91 22.78 -13.19
C ARG A 182 -5.72 21.76 -12.07
N GLU A 183 -6.74 20.96 -11.78
CA GLU A 183 -6.66 19.94 -10.75
C GLU A 183 -5.68 18.83 -11.14
N ILE A 184 -5.68 18.38 -12.40
CA ILE A 184 -4.65 17.47 -12.92
C ILE A 184 -3.26 18.05 -12.71
N ASN A 185 -3.04 19.32 -13.10
CA ASN A 185 -1.75 19.96 -12.94
C ASN A 185 -1.33 20.03 -11.47
N ARG A 186 -2.24 20.29 -10.53
CA ARG A 186 -1.93 20.25 -9.09
C ARG A 186 -1.52 18.85 -8.66
N LEU A 187 -2.23 17.81 -9.08
CA LEU A 187 -1.91 16.43 -8.70
C LEU A 187 -0.55 15.99 -9.26
N VAL A 188 -0.30 16.26 -10.54
CA VAL A 188 0.93 15.90 -11.24
C VAL A 188 2.15 16.66 -10.69
N ASN A 189 2.01 17.95 -10.39
CA ASN A 189 3.15 18.77 -9.99
C ASN A 189 3.38 18.84 -8.48
N ASP A 190 2.32 18.72 -7.67
CA ASP A 190 2.41 18.95 -6.22
C ASP A 190 2.17 17.68 -5.40
N TYR A 191 1.22 16.82 -5.82
CA TYR A 191 0.80 15.67 -5.02
C TYR A 191 1.67 14.43 -5.28
N PHE A 192 1.65 13.87 -6.50
CA PHE A 192 2.32 12.59 -6.81
C PHE A 192 3.85 12.61 -6.63
N PRO A 193 4.58 13.71 -6.92
CA PRO A 193 6.03 13.72 -6.75
C PRO A 193 6.49 13.57 -5.31
N THR A 194 5.67 13.95 -4.32
CA THR A 194 6.07 14.00 -2.91
C THR A 194 5.29 13.05 -2.01
N ARG A 195 4.12 12.55 -2.44
CA ARG A 195 3.23 11.77 -1.57
C ARG A 195 3.86 10.48 -1.06
N SER A 196 4.60 9.76 -1.89
CA SER A 196 5.19 8.46 -1.51
C SER A 196 6.12 8.60 -0.30
N GLU A 197 7.02 9.58 -0.31
CA GLU A 197 7.96 9.84 0.80
C GLU A 197 7.25 10.29 2.08
N ILE A 198 6.19 11.09 1.95
CA ILE A 198 5.38 11.53 3.10
C ILE A 198 4.73 10.33 3.79
N VAL A 199 4.13 9.41 3.02
CA VAL A 199 3.47 8.22 3.57
C VAL A 199 4.50 7.25 4.17
N LEU A 200 5.65 7.07 3.54
CA LEU A 200 6.76 6.30 4.14
C LEU A 200 7.19 6.90 5.48
N SER A 201 7.29 8.24 5.58
CA SER A 201 7.61 8.94 6.82
C SER A 201 6.52 8.83 7.90
N GLN A 202 5.26 8.71 7.51
CA GLN A 202 4.15 8.43 8.43
C GLN A 202 4.23 6.99 8.93
N LEU A 203 4.40 6.01 8.03
CA LEU A 203 4.51 4.59 8.35
C LEU A 203 5.77 4.27 9.19
N TYR A 204 6.90 4.94 8.94
CA TYR A 204 8.10 4.80 9.76
C TYR A 204 7.82 5.10 11.24
N ARG A 205 6.99 6.12 11.53
CA ARG A 205 6.59 6.47 12.90
C ARG A 205 5.74 5.40 13.60
N HIS A 206 5.15 4.47 12.84
CA HIS A 206 4.43 3.30 13.37
C HIS A 206 5.32 2.06 13.55
N GLY A 207 6.62 2.15 13.27
CA GLY A 207 7.57 1.05 13.47
C GLY A 207 7.33 -0.15 12.54
N VAL A 208 6.79 0.09 11.34
CA VAL A 208 6.53 -0.95 10.34
C VAL A 208 7.53 -0.95 9.17
N ILE A 209 8.49 -0.02 9.17
CA ILE A 209 9.61 0.02 8.24
C ILE A 209 10.86 -0.34 9.05
N SER A 210 11.58 -1.37 8.59
CA SER A 210 12.83 -1.83 9.19
C SER A 210 13.94 -0.77 9.03
N ASP A 211 14.80 -0.64 10.04
CA ASP A 211 15.99 0.22 9.96
C ASP A 211 17.10 -0.42 9.07
N VAL A 212 16.99 -1.73 8.79
CA VAL A 212 17.85 -2.42 7.83
C VAL A 212 17.30 -2.23 6.41
N THR A 213 18.09 -1.58 5.55
CA THR A 213 17.79 -1.40 4.12
C THR A 213 17.58 -2.76 3.44
N ALA A 214 16.53 -2.85 2.62
CA ALA A 214 16.28 -4.01 1.80
C ALA A 214 17.41 -4.21 0.75
N PRO A 215 17.76 -5.45 0.36
CA PRO A 215 18.79 -5.68 -0.65
C PRO A 215 18.49 -4.96 -1.97
N ALA A 216 19.51 -4.30 -2.53
CA ALA A 216 19.45 -3.77 -3.89
C ALA A 216 19.69 -4.90 -4.89
N TYR A 217 19.14 -4.76 -6.10
CA TYR A 217 19.42 -5.67 -7.19
C TYR A 217 19.49 -4.98 -8.54
N GLN A 218 20.23 -5.60 -9.46
CA GLN A 218 20.34 -5.16 -10.84
C GLN A 218 20.52 -6.36 -11.78
N LEU A 219 19.83 -6.32 -12.92
CA LEU A 219 20.06 -7.28 -14.01
C LEU A 219 21.34 -6.92 -14.78
N THR A 220 22.11 -7.93 -15.18
CA THR A 220 23.22 -7.74 -16.11
C THR A 220 22.71 -7.26 -17.47
N SER A 221 23.58 -6.63 -18.28
CA SER A 221 23.19 -6.07 -19.59
C SER A 221 22.57 -7.09 -20.55
N ASP A 222 22.96 -8.35 -20.44
CA ASP A 222 22.42 -9.48 -21.22
C ASP A 222 21.20 -10.16 -20.54
N LYS A 223 20.78 -9.66 -19.37
CA LYS A 223 19.70 -10.19 -18.53
C LYS A 223 19.87 -11.66 -18.13
N SER A 224 21.10 -12.20 -18.17
CA SER A 224 21.36 -13.60 -17.81
C SER A 224 21.53 -13.80 -16.30
N GLN A 225 21.91 -12.75 -15.59
CA GLN A 225 22.14 -12.78 -14.15
C GLN A 225 21.53 -11.58 -13.44
N VAL A 226 21.27 -11.78 -12.15
CA VAL A 226 20.84 -10.77 -11.20
C VAL A 226 21.94 -10.62 -10.15
N GLU A 227 22.51 -9.43 -10.07
CA GLU A 227 23.37 -9.01 -8.97
C GLU A 227 22.49 -8.56 -7.81
N VAL A 228 22.72 -9.12 -6.61
CA VAL A 228 21.97 -8.78 -5.39
C VAL A 228 22.97 -8.41 -4.30
N GLU A 229 22.71 -7.30 -3.62
CA GLU A 229 23.63 -6.73 -2.63
C GLU A 229 22.86 -6.18 -1.43
N ALA A 230 23.26 -6.59 -0.23
CA ALA A 230 22.85 -5.96 1.02
C ALA A 230 23.85 -4.83 1.35
N GLU A 231 23.33 -3.64 1.64
CA GLU A 231 24.14 -2.50 2.06
C GLU A 231 24.85 -2.77 3.40
N ASN A 232 24.15 -3.44 4.32
CA ASN A 232 24.64 -3.75 5.65
C ASN A 232 24.27 -5.17 6.06
N GLY A 233 25.19 -5.84 6.77
CA GLY A 233 24.95 -7.17 7.32
C GLY A 233 25.02 -8.28 6.28
N GLU A 234 24.27 -9.34 6.54
CA GLU A 234 24.34 -10.59 5.79
C GLU A 234 23.19 -10.69 4.81
N LEU A 235 23.47 -11.17 3.60
CA LEU A 235 22.44 -11.37 2.59
C LEU A 235 21.92 -12.82 2.65
N PHE A 236 20.61 -12.98 2.74
CA PHE A 236 19.93 -14.27 2.66
C PHE A 236 19.06 -14.33 1.41
N VAL A 237 19.20 -15.41 0.66
CA VAL A 237 18.50 -15.58 -0.63
C VAL A 237 17.89 -16.96 -0.79
N THR A 238 16.71 -17.03 -1.37
CA THR A 238 16.10 -18.26 -1.90
C THR A 238 15.88 -18.12 -3.42
N THR A 239 15.84 -19.24 -4.13
CA THR A 239 15.60 -19.30 -5.59
C THR A 239 14.40 -20.18 -5.94
N ASP A 240 13.60 -20.55 -4.94
CA ASP A 240 12.37 -21.33 -5.05
C ASP A 240 11.11 -20.47 -4.80
N GLY A 241 11.29 -19.16 -4.62
CA GLY A 241 10.23 -18.20 -4.33
C GLY A 241 9.79 -18.14 -2.88
N THR A 242 10.36 -18.94 -1.97
CA THR A 242 10.03 -18.91 -0.54
C THR A 242 10.70 -17.74 0.19
N ASP A 243 10.09 -17.22 1.25
CA ASP A 243 10.73 -16.17 2.06
C ASP A 243 12.01 -16.72 2.75
N PRO A 244 13.16 -16.02 2.69
CA PRO A 244 14.36 -16.42 3.41
C PRO A 244 14.21 -16.40 4.94
N ARG A 245 13.18 -15.74 5.48
CA ARG A 245 12.86 -15.63 6.91
C ARG A 245 11.61 -16.43 7.25
N GLN A 246 11.69 -17.28 8.27
CA GLN A 246 10.54 -17.95 8.89
C GLN A 246 9.84 -17.04 9.91
N ILE A 247 8.61 -17.40 10.28
CA ILE A 247 7.95 -16.84 11.47
C ILE A 247 8.86 -17.02 12.69
N GLY A 248 9.03 -15.96 13.48
CA GLY A 248 9.96 -15.92 14.60
C GLY A 248 11.42 -15.62 14.22
N GLY A 249 11.69 -15.26 12.96
CA GLY A 249 12.93 -14.63 12.54
C GLY A 249 14.11 -15.58 12.26
N LYS A 250 13.93 -16.89 12.30
CA LYS A 250 14.97 -17.84 11.88
C LYS A 250 15.07 -17.89 10.35
N PRO A 251 16.27 -18.11 9.77
CA PRO A 251 16.39 -18.38 8.35
C PRO A 251 15.61 -19.64 7.95
N THR A 252 14.96 -19.60 6.80
CA THR A 252 14.31 -20.77 6.19
C THR A 252 15.37 -21.80 5.76
N PRO A 253 15.12 -23.12 5.85
CA PRO A 253 16.10 -24.14 5.45
C PRO A 253 16.60 -24.05 3.99
N SER A 254 15.79 -23.49 3.08
CA SER A 254 16.16 -23.24 1.69
C SER A 254 16.97 -21.95 1.50
N ALA A 255 17.10 -21.11 2.53
CA ALA A 255 17.81 -19.84 2.44
C ALA A 255 19.33 -20.05 2.42
N ARG A 256 19.98 -19.50 1.39
CA ARG A 256 21.44 -19.44 1.29
C ARG A 256 21.92 -18.13 1.91
N ARG A 257 22.77 -18.25 2.94
CA ARG A 257 23.47 -17.11 3.57
C ARG A 257 24.70 -16.73 2.75
N ILE A 258 24.89 -15.43 2.54
CA ILE A 258 25.97 -14.81 1.77
C ILE A 258 26.69 -13.82 2.68
N GLU A 259 27.83 -14.24 3.24
CA GLU A 259 28.61 -13.44 4.20
C GLU A 259 29.24 -12.20 3.57
N SER A 260 29.54 -12.22 2.27
CA SER A 260 30.05 -11.05 1.54
C SER A 260 29.02 -9.94 1.39
N GLY A 261 27.74 -10.18 1.72
CA GLY A 261 26.63 -9.25 1.46
C GLY A 261 26.24 -9.14 -0.01
N LYS A 262 27.04 -9.67 -0.95
CA LYS A 262 26.81 -9.58 -2.39
C LYS A 262 26.91 -10.93 -3.09
N THR A 263 26.01 -11.20 -4.03
CA THR A 263 26.05 -12.39 -4.88
C THR A 263 25.49 -12.12 -6.28
N SER A 264 25.81 -13.01 -7.24
CA SER A 264 25.17 -13.06 -8.56
C SER A 264 24.42 -14.38 -8.71
N LEU A 265 23.21 -14.32 -9.24
CA LEU A 265 22.31 -15.45 -9.40
C LEU A 265 21.77 -15.51 -10.83
N PRO A 266 21.53 -16.71 -11.39
CA PRO A 266 20.87 -16.84 -12.68
C PRO A 266 19.48 -16.19 -12.67
N ALA A 267 19.18 -15.41 -13.71
CA ALA A 267 17.85 -14.84 -13.92
C ALA A 267 16.82 -15.91 -14.35
N GLY A 268 15.54 -15.57 -14.39
CA GLY A 268 14.47 -16.46 -14.87
C GLY A 268 13.87 -17.43 -13.85
N LYS A 269 14.28 -17.34 -12.57
CA LYS A 269 13.56 -17.96 -11.45
C LYS A 269 13.21 -16.90 -10.40
N PRO A 270 12.11 -17.06 -9.65
CA PRO A 270 11.80 -16.18 -8.54
C PRO A 270 12.92 -16.21 -7.49
N ILE A 271 13.52 -15.05 -7.24
CA ILE A 271 14.51 -14.86 -6.18
C ILE A 271 13.85 -14.03 -5.08
N GLN A 272 13.98 -14.48 -3.84
CA GLN A 272 13.61 -13.68 -2.66
C GLN A 272 14.87 -13.34 -1.88
N ALA A 273 15.03 -12.09 -1.50
CA ALA A 273 16.20 -11.62 -0.78
C ALA A 273 15.82 -10.79 0.46
N ARG A 274 16.55 -11.00 1.55
CA ARG A 274 16.54 -10.14 2.75
C ARG A 274 17.96 -9.90 3.24
N ALA A 275 18.20 -8.74 3.82
CA ALA A 275 19.38 -8.47 4.63
C ALA A 275 19.08 -8.75 6.11
N PHE A 276 20.10 -9.19 6.85
CA PHE A 276 20.04 -9.36 8.30
C PHE A 276 21.20 -8.62 8.95
N HIS A 277 20.90 -7.66 9.83
CA HIS A 277 21.91 -6.85 10.48
C HIS A 277 21.52 -6.57 11.94
N LYS A 278 22.45 -6.80 12.88
CA LYS A 278 22.27 -6.51 14.32
C LYS A 278 20.98 -7.05 14.95
N GLY A 279 20.51 -8.21 14.50
CA GLY A 279 19.30 -8.85 15.05
C GLY A 279 18.00 -8.47 14.34
N GLU A 280 18.07 -7.63 13.31
CA GLU A 280 16.91 -7.16 12.56
C GLU A 280 16.97 -7.62 11.09
N TRP A 281 15.81 -7.94 10.54
CA TRP A 281 15.64 -8.32 9.14
C TRP A 281 15.12 -7.13 8.34
N SER A 282 15.68 -6.92 7.15
CA SER A 282 15.09 -5.99 6.18
C SER A 282 13.73 -6.49 5.68
N ALA A 283 12.99 -5.59 5.03
CA ALA A 283 11.89 -6.00 4.15
C ALA A 283 12.37 -6.95 3.04
N MET A 284 11.48 -7.80 2.57
CA MET A 284 11.76 -8.75 1.48
C MET A 284 11.74 -8.06 0.12
N VAL A 285 12.72 -8.40 -0.71
CA VAL A 285 12.74 -8.05 -2.13
C VAL A 285 12.43 -9.29 -2.94
N THR A 286 11.39 -9.20 -3.77
CA THR A 286 11.03 -10.21 -4.76
C THR A 286 11.56 -9.80 -6.13
N ILE A 287 12.33 -10.68 -6.76
CA ILE A 287 12.89 -10.48 -8.09
C ILE A 287 12.31 -11.57 -8.99
N SER A 288 11.52 -11.15 -9.97
CA SER A 288 10.80 -12.05 -10.88
C SER A 288 10.87 -11.48 -12.29
N GLU A 289 12.04 -11.61 -12.92
CA GLU A 289 12.29 -11.30 -14.33
C GLU A 289 13.20 -12.37 -14.97
#